data_AF-A0A0F3MA81-F1
#
_entry.id   AF-A0A0F3MA81-F1
#
_cell.length_a   1.000
_cell.length_b   1.000
_cell.length_c   1.000
_cell.angle_alpha   90.00
_cell.angle_beta   90.00
_cell.angle_gamma   90.00
#
_symmetry.space_group_name_H-M   'P 1'
#
loop_
_entity.id
_entity.type
_entity.pdbx_description
1 polymer ?
#
loop_
_entity_poly.entity_id
_entity_poly.type
_entity_poly.pdbx_seq_one_letter_code
_entity_poly.pdbx_strand_id
1 'polypeptide(L)'
;MKELVILLAIVMSITANNCYAAAGCVGRFVNPITDVCWKCLFPITIAGFKVVSSSVPDTNASGRLICLCPKPGIPVPIPGIPVGFWEPVRLVDVTKSPMCMVSLGVCHLEALLKKA
;
A
#
# COMPACT_ATOMS: atom_id res chain seq x y z
N MET A 1 33.59 -20.84 12.93
CA MET A 1 32.38 -21.62 12.56
C MET A 1 31.10 -20.79 12.68
N LYS A 2 30.81 -20.17 13.83
CA LYS A 2 29.66 -19.26 14.03
C LYS A 2 29.54 -18.13 13.00
N GLU A 3 30.63 -17.42 12.71
CA GLU A 3 30.63 -16.32 11.72
C GLU A 3 30.29 -16.79 10.30
N LEU A 4 30.71 -18.02 9.95
CA LEU A 4 30.45 -18.62 8.64
C LEU A 4 28.97 -19.03 8.50
N VAL A 5 28.36 -19.49 9.58
CA VAL A 5 26.93 -19.85 9.63
C VAL A 5 26.04 -18.62 9.52
N ILE A 6 26.42 -17.51 10.19
CA ILE A 6 25.69 -16.24 10.10
C ILE A 6 25.77 -15.66 8.68
N LEU A 7 26.95 -15.67 8.06
CA LEU A 7 27.13 -15.24 6.68
C LEU A 7 26.31 -16.10 5.70
N LEU A 8 26.32 -17.42 5.87
CA LEU A 8 25.55 -18.33 5.02
C LEU A 8 24.02 -18.09 5.16
N ALA A 9 23.55 -17.82 6.39
CA ALA A 9 22.14 -17.53 6.65
C ALA A 9 21.68 -16.18 6.05
N ILE A 10 22.54 -15.16 6.11
CA ILE A 10 22.27 -13.85 5.48
C ILE A 10 22.23 -14.00 3.95
N VAL A 11 23.17 -14.74 3.37
CA VAL A 11 23.21 -14.97 1.91
C VAL A 11 21.96 -15.72 1.43
N MET A 12 21.53 -16.78 2.14
CA MET A 12 20.29 -17.50 1.80
C MET A 12 19.04 -16.61 1.90
N SER A 13 19.00 -15.69 2.88
CA SER A 13 17.86 -14.78 3.08
C SER A 13 17.73 -13.74 1.97
N ILE A 14 18.84 -13.33 1.36
CA ILE A 14 18.84 -12.35 0.24
C ILE A 14 18.34 -13.01 -1.04
N THR A 15 18.67 -14.28 -1.27
CA THR A 15 18.29 -15.03 -2.48
C THR A 15 16.84 -15.53 -2.51
N ALA A 16 16.12 -15.51 -1.38
CA ALA A 16 14.78 -16.08 -1.25
C ALA A 16 13.65 -15.22 -1.86
N ASN A 17 13.95 -14.00 -2.32
CA ASN A 17 12.93 -13.03 -2.74
C ASN A 17 12.50 -13.14 -4.20
N ASN A 18 13.17 -13.98 -4.99
CA ASN A 18 12.87 -14.12 -6.42
C ASN A 18 12.37 -15.53 -6.69
N CYS A 19 11.06 -15.64 -6.80
CA CYS A 19 10.42 -16.82 -7.35
C CYS A 19 10.21 -16.59 -8.86
N TYR A 20 10.63 -17.55 -9.68
CA TYR A 20 10.33 -17.60 -11.11
C TYR A 20 9.44 -18.83 -11.33
N ALA A 21 8.14 -18.63 -11.52
CA ALA A 21 7.23 -19.68 -12.00
C ALA A 21 6.91 -19.46 -13.49
N ALA A 22 6.45 -20.52 -14.14
CA ALA A 22 6.19 -20.58 -15.58
C ALA A 22 5.45 -19.34 -16.12
N ALA A 23 5.96 -18.84 -17.25
CA ALA A 23 5.46 -17.76 -18.10
C ALA A 23 4.37 -16.85 -17.49
N GLY A 24 4.77 -15.86 -16.69
CA GLY A 24 3.98 -14.64 -16.50
C GLY A 24 3.55 -14.28 -15.08
N CYS A 25 3.85 -15.08 -14.06
CA CYS A 25 3.64 -14.65 -12.67
C CYS A 25 4.96 -14.22 -12.02
N VAL A 26 5.17 -12.91 -11.94
CA VAL A 26 6.23 -12.29 -11.15
C VAL A 26 5.59 -11.64 -9.94
N GLY A 27 5.71 -12.28 -8.78
CA GLY A 27 5.25 -11.73 -7.50
C GLY A 27 6.40 -11.05 -6.77
N ARG A 28 6.14 -9.88 -6.18
CA ARG A 28 7.04 -9.22 -5.24
C ARG A 28 6.23 -8.71 -4.07
N PHE A 29 6.72 -8.96 -2.87
CA PHE A 29 6.11 -8.38 -1.67
C PHE A 29 6.07 -6.85 -1.79
N VAL A 30 4.92 -6.27 -1.45
CA VAL A 30 4.70 -4.82 -1.60
C VAL A 30 5.61 -4.04 -0.67
N ASN A 31 6.39 -3.12 -1.24
CA ASN A 31 7.19 -2.18 -0.47
C ASN A 31 6.43 -0.85 -0.33
N PRO A 32 5.92 -0.49 0.86
CA PRO A 32 5.14 0.73 1.04
C PRO A 32 5.94 2.02 0.76
N ILE A 33 7.27 1.96 0.74
CA ILE A 33 8.12 3.12 0.46
C ILE A 33 8.18 3.40 -1.04
N THR A 34 8.39 2.36 -1.86
CA THR A 34 8.64 2.52 -3.31
C THR A 34 7.41 2.30 -4.18
N ASP A 35 6.47 1.48 -3.73
CA ASP A 35 5.35 1.02 -4.55
C ASP A 35 4.10 1.89 -4.36
N VAL A 36 4.11 2.73 -3.33
CA VAL A 36 3.10 3.76 -3.12
C VAL A 36 3.50 5.00 -3.93
N CYS A 37 2.61 5.45 -4.80
CA CYS A 37 2.78 6.73 -5.48
C CYS A 37 2.52 7.88 -4.50
N TRP A 38 3.56 8.37 -3.82
CA TRP A 38 3.43 9.48 -2.86
C TRP A 38 2.95 10.79 -3.50
N LYS A 39 3.28 10.98 -4.78
CA LYS A 39 2.77 12.10 -5.59
C LYS A 39 1.27 12.01 -5.85
N CYS A 40 0.71 10.80 -5.79
CA CYS A 40 -0.71 10.57 -6.04
C CYS A 40 -1.58 10.88 -4.82
N LEU A 41 -1.00 11.14 -3.64
CA LEU A 41 -1.76 11.65 -2.49
C LEU A 41 -2.25 13.09 -2.70
N PHE A 42 -1.62 13.82 -3.61
CA PHE A 42 -1.93 15.22 -3.89
C PHE A 42 -3.12 15.36 -4.85
N PRO A 43 -3.89 16.45 -4.74
CA PRO A 43 -3.65 17.61 -3.87
C PRO A 43 -4.02 17.36 -2.40
N ILE A 44 -3.31 18.05 -1.49
CA ILE A 44 -3.66 18.09 -0.06
C ILE A 44 -4.29 19.46 0.24
N THR A 45 -5.53 19.42 0.72
CA THR A 45 -6.34 20.59 1.04
C THR A 45 -6.73 20.55 2.52
N ILE A 46 -6.45 21.62 3.25
CA ILE A 46 -6.76 21.77 4.68
C ILE A 46 -7.64 23.00 4.85
N ALA A 47 -8.77 22.88 5.53
CA ALA A 47 -9.66 24.02 5.81
C ALA A 47 -10.12 24.79 4.54
N GLY A 48 -10.14 24.13 3.37
CA GLY A 48 -10.43 24.75 2.08
C GLY A 48 -9.22 25.38 1.36
N PHE A 49 -8.05 25.39 1.99
CA PHE A 49 -6.80 25.89 1.40
C PHE A 49 -5.97 24.75 0.83
N LYS A 50 -5.57 24.87 -0.44
CA LYS A 50 -4.64 23.93 -1.08
C LYS A 50 -3.23 24.18 -0.55
N VAL A 51 -2.73 23.26 0.28
CA VAL A 51 -1.37 23.31 0.84
C VAL A 51 -0.37 22.76 -0.17
N VAL A 52 -0.75 21.70 -0.89
CA VAL A 52 0.05 21.13 -1.97
C VAL A 52 -0.82 20.96 -3.21
N SER A 53 -0.41 21.61 -4.30
CA SER A 53 -1.09 21.52 -5.59
C SER A 53 -0.63 20.30 -6.39
N SER A 54 -1.49 19.81 -7.26
CA SER A 54 -1.22 18.71 -8.19
C SER A 54 -2.00 18.92 -9.49
N SER A 55 -1.61 18.20 -10.53
CA SER A 55 -2.34 18.13 -11.80
C SER A 55 -3.58 17.24 -11.74
N VAL A 56 -3.75 16.49 -10.66
CA VAL A 56 -4.88 15.58 -10.40
C VAL A 56 -6.04 16.37 -9.77
N PRO A 57 -7.31 16.03 -10.09
CA PRO A 57 -8.47 16.67 -9.47
C PRO A 57 -8.45 16.56 -7.94
N ASP A 58 -8.86 17.65 -7.30
CA ASP A 58 -8.99 17.75 -5.85
C ASP A 58 -10.29 17.10 -5.38
N THR A 59 -10.25 16.52 -4.19
CA THR A 59 -11.45 16.09 -3.47
C THR A 59 -12.16 17.34 -2.98
N ASN A 60 -13.49 17.40 -3.05
CA ASN A 60 -14.27 18.55 -2.56
C ASN A 60 -14.13 18.69 -1.03
N ALA A 61 -13.05 19.32 -0.56
CA ALA A 61 -12.88 19.70 0.82
C ALA A 61 -13.83 20.87 1.15
N SER A 62 -14.53 20.79 2.28
CA SER A 62 -15.39 21.89 2.73
C SER A 62 -14.56 23.17 2.88
N GLY A 63 -14.98 24.27 2.24
CA GLY A 63 -14.34 25.59 2.37
C GLY A 63 -14.46 26.24 3.76
N ARG A 64 -14.94 25.49 4.77
CA ARG A 64 -15.07 25.95 6.15
C ARG A 64 -13.77 25.63 6.89
N LEU A 65 -13.25 26.59 7.66
CA LEU A 65 -12.08 26.36 8.53
C LEU A 65 -12.33 25.28 9.60
N ILE A 66 -13.56 25.20 10.11
CA ILE A 66 -13.97 24.27 11.16
C ILE A 66 -15.21 23.50 10.70
N CYS A 67 -15.18 22.17 10.81
CA CYS A 67 -16.29 21.26 10.60
C CYS A 67 -16.81 20.69 11.92
N LEU A 68 -18.08 20.30 11.95
CA LEU A 68 -18.61 19.34 12.91
C LEU A 68 -18.55 17.96 12.24
N CYS A 69 -17.46 17.24 12.47
CA CYS A 69 -17.14 16.03 11.73
C CYS A 69 -17.67 14.79 12.49
N PRO A 70 -18.39 13.87 11.80
CA PRO A 70 -18.91 12.66 12.42
C PRO A 70 -17.78 11.68 12.73
N LYS A 71 -17.77 11.11 13.93
CA LYS A 71 -16.80 10.08 14.33
C LYS A 71 -17.55 8.77 14.66
N PRO A 72 -17.15 7.63 14.06
CA PRO A 72 -17.74 6.34 14.42
C PRO A 72 -17.66 6.09 15.92
N GLY A 73 -18.81 5.76 16.54
CA GLY A 73 -18.91 5.46 17.98
C GLY A 73 -19.27 6.64 18.89
N ILE A 74 -19.42 7.86 18.37
CA ILE A 74 -19.82 9.03 19.17
C ILE A 74 -21.04 9.70 18.51
N PRO A 75 -22.17 9.85 19.21
CA PRO A 75 -23.40 10.39 18.64
C PRO A 75 -23.38 11.92 18.45
N VAL A 76 -22.45 12.61 19.11
CA VAL A 76 -22.26 14.06 18.96
C VAL A 76 -21.15 14.34 17.94
N PRO A 77 -21.35 15.26 16.98
CA PRO A 77 -20.31 15.59 16.03
C PRO A 77 -19.20 16.40 16.72
N ILE A 78 -17.95 16.09 16.37
CA ILE A 78 -16.79 16.65 17.05
C ILE A 78 -16.27 17.84 16.23
N PRO A 79 -15.94 18.98 16.85
CA PRO A 79 -15.26 20.06 16.14
C PRO A 79 -13.92 19.57 15.59
N GLY A 80 -13.72 19.74 14.29
CA GLY A 80 -12.53 19.30 13.57
C GLY A 80 -12.19 20.21 12.39
N ILE A 81 -11.10 19.89 11.70
CA ILE A 81 -10.64 20.61 10.51
C ILE A 81 -10.87 19.70 9.30
N PRO A 82 -11.56 20.15 8.24
CA PRO A 82 -11.72 19.33 7.06
C PRO A 82 -10.38 19.22 6.34
N VAL A 83 -9.96 17.98 6.09
CA VAL A 83 -8.78 17.64 5.30
C VAL A 83 -9.21 16.78 4.12
N GLY A 84 -8.71 17.11 2.94
CA GLY A 84 -8.94 16.37 1.70
C GLY A 84 -7.61 15.97 1.08
N PHE A 85 -7.47 14.69 0.78
CA PHE A 85 -6.33 14.13 0.05
C PHE A 85 -6.71 12.74 -0.49
N TRP A 86 -5.90 12.19 -1.38
CA TRP A 86 -6.10 10.85 -1.91
C TRP A 86 -5.45 9.82 -0.98
N GLU A 87 -6.25 9.10 -0.20
CA GLU A 87 -5.75 8.14 0.78
C GLU A 87 -5.54 6.74 0.17
N PRO A 88 -4.34 6.12 0.33
CA PRO A 88 -4.09 4.74 -0.06
C PRO A 88 -4.62 3.77 1.00
N VAL A 89 -5.95 3.68 1.14
CA VAL A 89 -6.61 2.80 2.13
C VAL A 89 -6.66 1.32 1.75
N ARG A 90 -6.52 1.01 0.46
CA ARG A 90 -6.71 -0.34 -0.08
C ARG A 90 -5.65 -0.64 -1.10
N LEU A 91 -5.07 -1.83 -0.98
CA LEU A 91 -4.23 -2.42 -2.00
C LEU A 91 -5.08 -3.42 -2.80
N VAL A 92 -5.11 -3.25 -4.12
CA VAL A 92 -5.82 -4.14 -5.03
C VAL A 92 -4.79 -4.90 -5.85
N ASP A 93 -4.84 -6.23 -5.77
CA ASP A 93 -4.00 -7.11 -6.56
C ASP A 93 -4.76 -7.54 -7.83
N VAL A 94 -4.19 -7.29 -9.02
CA VAL A 94 -4.81 -7.60 -10.31
C VAL A 94 -3.88 -8.53 -11.08
N THR A 95 -4.26 -9.80 -11.21
CA THR A 95 -3.46 -10.82 -11.89
C THR A 95 -4.20 -11.43 -13.06
N LYS A 96 -3.47 -11.72 -14.15
CA LYS A 96 -4.00 -12.42 -15.32
C LYS A 96 -3.95 -13.93 -15.16
N SER A 97 -2.99 -14.42 -14.38
CA SER A 97 -2.82 -15.84 -14.10
C SER A 97 -3.60 -16.22 -12.84
N PRO A 98 -4.44 -17.26 -12.87
CA PRO A 98 -5.12 -17.73 -11.67
C PRO A 98 -4.10 -18.16 -10.62
N MET A 99 -4.44 -17.99 -9.35
CA MET A 99 -3.61 -18.40 -8.20
C MET A 99 -2.20 -17.75 -8.18
N CYS A 100 -2.02 -16.65 -8.92
CA CYS A 100 -0.87 -15.75 -8.84
C CYS A 100 -1.26 -14.61 -7.90
N MET A 101 -0.49 -14.45 -6.81
CA MET A 101 -0.74 -13.42 -5.80
C MET A 101 0.49 -12.55 -5.69
N VAL A 102 0.55 -11.53 -6.56
CA VAL A 102 1.81 -10.79 -6.77
C VAL A 102 2.19 -10.01 -5.53
N SER A 103 1.22 -9.52 -4.74
CA SER A 103 1.44 -8.71 -3.54
C SER A 103 2.04 -9.48 -2.36
N LEU A 104 1.89 -10.82 -2.35
CA LEU A 104 2.49 -11.68 -1.32
C LEU A 104 3.94 -12.08 -1.62
N GLY A 105 4.46 -11.75 -2.81
CA GLY A 105 5.78 -12.21 -3.24
C GLY A 105 5.86 -13.70 -3.62
N VAL A 106 4.75 -14.42 -3.63
CA VAL A 106 4.69 -15.83 -4.05
C VAL A 106 4.22 -15.92 -5.50
N CYS A 107 4.87 -16.74 -6.33
CA CYS A 107 4.45 -16.87 -7.74
C CYS A 107 3.24 -17.77 -7.94
N HIS A 108 3.01 -18.74 -7.04
CA HIS A 108 1.89 -19.64 -7.21
C HIS A 108 1.46 -20.25 -5.89
N LEU A 109 0.19 -20.05 -5.53
CA LEU A 109 -0.37 -20.61 -4.33
C LEU A 109 -0.54 -22.15 -4.43
N GLU A 110 -0.63 -22.71 -5.65
CA GLU A 110 -0.69 -24.17 -5.85
C GLU A 110 0.55 -24.90 -5.33
N ALA A 111 1.73 -24.27 -5.36
CA ALA A 111 2.94 -24.85 -4.80
C ALA A 111 2.90 -24.98 -3.27
N LEU A 112 2.08 -24.16 -2.60
CA LEU A 112 1.87 -24.24 -1.15
C LEU A 112 0.80 -25.28 -0.78
N LEU A 113 -0.26 -25.42 -1.58
CA LEU A 113 -1.31 -26.42 -1.34
C LEU A 113 -0.86 -27.86 -1.62
N LYS A 114 0.08 -28.09 -2.55
CA LYS A 114 0.64 -29.45 -2.80
C LYS A 114 1.63 -29.93 -1.72
N LYS A 115 2.01 -29.06 -0.79
CA LYS A 115 3.04 -29.33 0.23
C LYS A 115 2.47 -29.51 1.65
N ALA A 116 1.15 -29.38 1.80
CA ALA A 116 0.37 -29.75 2.99
C ALA A 116 -0.34 -31.08 2.76
#